data_AF-A0A5C1MIH6-F1
#
_entry.id   AF-A0A5C1MIH6-F1
#
_cell.length_a   1.000
_cell.length_b   1.000
_cell.length_c   1.000
_cell.angle_alpha   90.00
_cell.angle_beta   90.00
_cell.angle_gamma   90.00
#
_symmetry.space_group_name_H-M   'P 1'
#
loop_
_entity.id
_entity.type
_entity.pdbx_description
1 polymer ?
#
loop_
_entity_poly.entity_id
_entity_poly.type
_entity_poly.pdbx_seq_one_letter_code
_entity_poly.pdbx_strand_id
1 'polypeptide(L)'
;MKGCYNKRRARGHVRTGMVRGRRFAMKIVAMAAIALCCAAAGGNAATYRWTDDQGVLNFTDSLETVPAKYRHRVLKGPDITTRDPRISEEVKQQEERARQEQAAQPPVATTPDYMPAQPPEAAPAKVESDELPPGRTRSQKIRDNMERRKAEEEKAQQSGSQQ
;
A
#
# COMPACT_ATOMS: atom_id res chain seq x y z
N MET A 1 -34.49 65.51 -73.94
CA MET A 1 -34.97 65.41 -72.54
C MET A 1 -34.46 64.12 -71.94
N LYS A 2 -33.75 64.22 -70.81
CA LYS A 2 -33.03 63.13 -70.13
C LYS A 2 -33.99 62.38 -69.20
N GLY A 3 -34.06 61.07 -69.34
CA GLY A 3 -34.78 60.18 -68.42
C GLY A 3 -33.83 59.18 -67.77
N CYS A 4 -33.14 59.61 -66.72
CA CYS A 4 -32.40 58.72 -65.81
C CYS A 4 -33.33 58.31 -64.67
N TYR A 5 -33.58 57.03 -64.43
CA TYR A 5 -33.88 56.53 -63.08
C TYR A 5 -33.34 55.11 -62.85
N ASN A 6 -32.37 55.06 -61.94
CA ASN A 6 -31.78 53.90 -61.29
C ASN A 6 -32.83 53.02 -60.61
N LYS A 7 -32.69 51.69 -60.71
CA LYS A 7 -33.25 50.78 -59.69
C LYS A 7 -32.30 49.60 -59.43
N ARG A 8 -31.26 49.87 -58.64
CA ARG A 8 -30.45 48.85 -57.97
C ARG A 8 -31.36 48.12 -56.98
N ARG A 9 -31.69 46.85 -57.23
CA ARG A 9 -32.33 46.00 -56.22
C ARG A 9 -31.27 45.39 -55.32
N ALA A 10 -31.38 45.72 -54.04
CA ALA A 10 -30.59 45.23 -52.94
C ALA A 10 -30.64 43.69 -52.84
N ARG A 11 -29.47 43.05 -52.84
CA ARG A 11 -29.30 41.70 -52.29
C ARG A 11 -28.85 41.85 -50.84
N GLY A 12 -29.82 41.84 -49.93
CA GLY A 12 -29.59 41.82 -48.49
C GLY A 12 -30.29 40.63 -47.87
N HIS A 13 -29.62 39.48 -47.80
CA HIS A 13 -30.00 38.36 -46.92
C HIS A 13 -28.72 37.75 -46.34
N VAL A 14 -28.16 38.45 -45.36
CA VAL A 14 -27.18 37.86 -44.45
C VAL A 14 -27.98 37.09 -43.41
N ARG A 15 -27.92 35.76 -43.50
CA ARG A 15 -28.49 34.82 -42.53
C ARG A 15 -27.72 34.90 -41.22
N THR A 16 -28.16 35.74 -40.28
CA THR A 16 -27.70 35.72 -38.89
C THR A 16 -28.66 34.89 -38.03
N GLY A 17 -28.41 33.59 -37.97
CA GLY A 17 -29.22 32.66 -37.20
C GLY A 17 -28.45 31.45 -36.69
N MET A 18 -27.17 31.59 -36.32
CA MET A 18 -26.37 30.42 -35.92
C MET A 18 -25.35 30.71 -34.81
N VAL A 19 -25.80 31.34 -33.71
CA VAL A 19 -24.93 31.55 -32.54
C VAL A 19 -25.46 30.92 -31.24
N ARG A 20 -26.72 30.46 -31.21
CA ARG A 20 -27.28 29.79 -30.02
C ARG A 20 -26.93 28.30 -29.92
N GLY A 21 -26.63 27.62 -31.04
CA GLY A 21 -26.30 26.18 -31.05
C GLY A 21 -24.87 25.85 -30.59
N ARG A 22 -23.92 26.78 -30.71
CA ARG A 22 -22.50 26.53 -30.36
C ARG A 22 -22.26 26.30 -28.88
N ARG A 23 -22.98 27.03 -28.02
CA ARG A 23 -22.87 26.87 -26.55
C ARG A 23 -23.50 25.56 -26.07
N PHE A 24 -24.58 25.11 -26.73
CA PHE A 24 -25.19 23.82 -26.44
C PHE A 24 -24.31 22.66 -26.93
N ALA A 25 -23.75 22.76 -28.14
CA ALA A 25 -22.84 21.75 -28.69
C ALA A 25 -21.59 21.59 -27.80
N MET A 26 -20.99 22.68 -27.31
CA MET A 26 -19.80 22.61 -26.46
C MET A 26 -20.09 21.96 -25.10
N LYS A 27 -21.29 22.20 -24.52
CA LYS A 27 -21.72 21.55 -23.27
C LYS A 27 -21.94 20.05 -23.46
N ILE A 28 -22.52 19.63 -24.58
CA ILE A 28 -22.71 18.21 -24.89
C ILE A 28 -21.36 17.52 -25.05
N VAL A 29 -20.41 18.14 -25.76
CA VAL A 29 -19.05 17.60 -25.91
C VAL A 29 -18.34 17.48 -24.56
N ALA A 30 -18.44 18.49 -23.69
CA ALA A 30 -17.85 18.45 -22.36
C ALA A 30 -18.47 17.34 -21.48
N MET A 31 -19.81 17.19 -21.50
CA MET A 31 -20.50 16.13 -20.77
C MET A 31 -20.15 14.74 -21.31
N ALA A 32 -20.04 14.58 -22.62
CA ALA A 32 -19.63 13.33 -23.25
C ALA A 32 -18.17 12.96 -22.89
N ALA A 33 -17.27 13.94 -22.85
CA ALA A 33 -15.88 13.72 -22.43
C ALA A 33 -15.79 13.29 -20.96
N ILE A 34 -16.57 13.91 -20.07
CA ILE A 34 -16.62 13.51 -18.65
C ILE A 34 -17.19 12.10 -18.49
N ALA A 35 -18.29 11.77 -19.20
CA ALA A 35 -18.88 10.44 -19.17
C ALA A 35 -17.89 9.36 -19.68
N LEU A 36 -17.10 9.67 -20.72
CA LEU A 36 -16.07 8.79 -21.22
C LEU A 36 -14.94 8.56 -20.19
N CYS A 37 -14.52 9.61 -19.47
CA CYS A 37 -13.53 9.48 -18.41
C CYS A 37 -14.03 8.63 -17.22
N CYS A 38 -15.32 8.73 -16.87
CA CYS A 38 -15.90 7.95 -15.78
C CYS A 38 -16.04 6.45 -16.10
N ALA A 39 -16.04 6.06 -17.37
CA ALA A 39 -16.13 4.65 -17.77
C ALA A 39 -14.86 3.84 -17.44
N ALA A 40 -13.72 4.49 -17.18
CA ALA A 40 -12.46 3.84 -16.86
C ALA A 40 -12.28 3.47 -15.36
N ALA A 41 -13.24 3.83 -14.50
CA ALA A 41 -13.11 3.63 -13.05
C ALA A 41 -13.40 2.19 -12.57
N GLY A 42 -13.78 1.28 -13.46
CA GLY A 42 -14.14 -0.11 -13.14
C GLY A 42 -12.97 -1.08 -13.12
N GLY A 43 -11.92 -0.81 -12.34
CA GLY A 43 -10.85 -1.77 -12.08
C GLY A 43 -11.20 -2.66 -10.90
N ASN A 44 -11.74 -3.87 -11.14
CA ASN A 44 -11.89 -4.88 -10.09
C ASN A 44 -10.51 -5.47 -9.75
N ALA A 45 -9.78 -4.84 -8.82
CA ALA A 45 -8.58 -5.41 -8.24
C ALA A 45 -8.98 -6.52 -7.27
N ALA A 46 -8.95 -7.76 -7.73
CA ALA A 46 -9.15 -8.92 -6.86
C ALA A 46 -7.79 -9.38 -6.32
N THR A 47 -7.60 -9.31 -5.00
CA THR A 47 -6.40 -9.87 -4.36
C THR A 47 -6.58 -11.36 -4.12
N TYR A 48 -5.67 -12.14 -4.69
CA TYR A 48 -5.61 -13.59 -4.58
C TYR A 48 -4.64 -13.97 -3.47
N ARG A 49 -5.06 -14.89 -2.60
CA ARG A 49 -4.18 -15.47 -1.57
C ARG A 49 -4.03 -16.97 -1.76
N TRP A 50 -2.83 -17.47 -1.49
CA TRP A 50 -2.52 -18.89 -1.56
C TRP A 50 -1.40 -19.26 -0.58
N THR A 51 -1.36 -20.53 -0.19
CA THR A 51 -0.34 -21.07 0.71
C THR A 51 0.55 -22.01 -0.08
N ASP A 52 1.87 -21.86 0.06
CA ASP A 52 2.85 -22.73 -0.60
C ASP A 52 3.10 -24.03 0.20
N ASP A 53 3.96 -24.90 -0.35
CA ASP A 53 4.34 -26.16 0.30
C ASP A 53 5.16 -25.96 1.60
N GLN A 54 5.70 -24.76 1.83
CA GLN A 54 6.43 -24.39 3.05
C GLN A 54 5.52 -23.78 4.12
N GLY A 55 4.21 -23.65 3.83
CA GLY A 55 3.24 -23.03 4.73
C GLY A 55 3.24 -21.50 4.70
N VAL A 56 3.95 -20.87 3.77
CA VAL A 56 4.01 -19.40 3.65
C VAL A 56 2.77 -18.90 2.92
N LEU A 57 2.10 -17.92 3.52
CA LEU A 57 0.94 -17.24 2.93
C LEU A 57 1.40 -16.15 1.98
N ASN A 58 1.02 -16.28 0.70
CA ASN A 58 1.38 -15.36 -0.37
C ASN A 58 0.15 -14.60 -0.88
N PHE A 59 0.34 -13.36 -1.31
CA PHE A 59 -0.70 -12.47 -1.84
C PHE A 59 -0.29 -11.94 -3.22
N THR A 60 -1.25 -11.84 -4.14
CA THR A 60 -1.01 -11.26 -5.46
C THR A 60 -2.29 -10.68 -6.06
N ASP A 61 -2.17 -9.61 -6.83
CA ASP A 61 -3.31 -8.97 -7.51
C ASP A 61 -3.63 -9.58 -8.87
N SER A 62 -2.84 -10.56 -9.31
CA SER A 62 -3.01 -11.23 -10.61
C SER A 62 -3.08 -12.74 -10.42
N LEU A 63 -4.02 -13.42 -11.10
CA LEU A 63 -4.09 -14.88 -11.04
C LEU A 63 -2.94 -15.54 -11.81
N GLU A 64 -2.38 -14.84 -12.80
CA GLU A 64 -1.31 -15.37 -13.67
C GLU A 64 0.00 -15.59 -12.93
N THR A 65 0.30 -14.73 -11.96
CA THR A 65 1.49 -14.79 -11.09
C THR A 65 1.43 -15.92 -10.07
N VAL A 66 0.25 -16.50 -9.82
CA VAL A 66 0.12 -17.71 -8.99
C VAL A 66 0.64 -18.92 -9.78
N PRO A 67 1.62 -19.68 -9.26
CA PRO A 67 2.11 -20.87 -9.94
C PRO A 67 0.99 -21.89 -10.15
N ALA A 68 0.98 -22.55 -11.31
CA ALA A 68 -0.10 -23.45 -11.73
C ALA A 68 -0.43 -24.53 -10.69
N LYS A 69 0.59 -25.00 -9.96
CA LYS A 69 0.46 -25.97 -8.88
C LYS A 69 -0.48 -25.51 -7.77
N TYR A 70 -0.61 -24.21 -7.51
CA TYR A 70 -1.38 -23.68 -6.38
C TYR A 70 -2.66 -22.97 -6.79
N ARG A 71 -2.90 -22.80 -8.10
CA ARG A 71 -4.11 -22.13 -8.62
C ARG A 71 -5.42 -22.77 -8.13
N HIS A 72 -5.42 -24.08 -7.88
CA HIS A 72 -6.59 -24.79 -7.34
C HIS A 72 -6.84 -24.55 -5.84
N ARG A 73 -5.87 -23.98 -5.11
CA ARG A 73 -5.97 -23.62 -3.69
C ARG A 73 -6.07 -22.11 -3.46
N VAL A 74 -6.19 -21.34 -4.54
CA VAL A 74 -6.33 -19.89 -4.47
C VAL A 74 -7.72 -19.55 -3.92
N LEU A 75 -7.73 -18.87 -2.79
CA LEU A 75 -8.94 -18.24 -2.29
C LEU A 75 -9.00 -16.82 -2.86
N LYS A 76 -10.06 -16.52 -3.63
CA LYS A 76 -10.45 -15.13 -3.90
C LYS A 76 -10.93 -14.55 -2.57
N GLY A 77 -10.06 -13.83 -1.89
CA GLY A 77 -10.45 -13.13 -0.68
C GLY A 77 -11.37 -11.96 -1.05
N PRO A 78 -12.39 -11.64 -0.24
CA PRO A 78 -12.91 -10.28 -0.24
C PRO A 78 -11.74 -9.34 0.06
N ASP A 79 -11.71 -8.23 -0.67
CA ASP A 79 -10.75 -7.15 -0.57
C ASP A 79 -10.39 -6.87 0.90
N ILE A 80 -9.16 -7.19 1.30
CA ILE A 80 -8.61 -7.04 2.66
C ILE A 80 -8.26 -5.58 2.97
N THR A 81 -8.46 -4.65 2.02
CA THR A 81 -8.45 -3.23 2.36
C THR A 81 -9.61 -2.93 3.31
N THR A 82 -9.44 -1.92 4.15
CA THR A 82 -10.26 -1.49 5.32
C THR A 82 -11.73 -1.12 4.99
N ARG A 83 -12.42 -1.90 4.16
CA ARG A 83 -13.79 -1.68 3.70
C ARG A 83 -14.78 -2.68 4.28
N ASP A 84 -14.33 -3.71 4.98
CA ASP A 84 -15.25 -4.56 5.76
C ASP A 84 -15.59 -3.84 7.08
N PRO A 85 -16.86 -3.44 7.29
CA PRO A 85 -17.26 -2.71 8.49
C PRO A 85 -16.99 -3.50 9.79
N ARG A 86 -16.96 -4.84 9.72
CA ARG A 86 -16.71 -5.69 10.91
C ARG A 86 -15.27 -5.56 11.41
N ILE A 87 -14.31 -5.56 10.49
CA ILE A 87 -12.88 -5.42 10.83
C ILE A 87 -12.62 -4.03 11.41
N SER A 88 -13.26 -2.99 10.85
CA SER A 88 -13.14 -1.62 11.36
C SER A 88 -13.70 -1.47 12.78
N GLU A 89 -14.78 -2.17 13.13
CA GLU A 89 -15.35 -2.15 14.49
C GLU A 89 -14.47 -2.90 15.48
N GLU A 90 -13.91 -4.06 15.10
CA GLU A 90 -12.98 -4.82 15.94
C GLU A 90 -11.71 -4.03 16.27
N VAL A 91 -11.10 -3.37 15.27
CA VAL A 91 -9.90 -2.54 15.51
C VAL A 91 -10.22 -1.38 16.46
N LYS A 92 -11.38 -0.74 16.30
CA LYS A 92 -11.81 0.37 17.17
C LYS A 92 -12.05 -0.09 18.61
N GLN A 93 -12.67 -1.26 18.81
CA GLN A 93 -12.85 -1.84 20.14
C GLN A 93 -11.50 -2.23 20.78
N GLN A 94 -10.56 -2.72 19.97
CA GLN A 94 -9.23 -3.11 20.44
C GLN A 94 -8.39 -1.88 20.86
N GLU A 95 -8.48 -0.79 20.10
CA GLU A 95 -7.86 0.48 20.45
C GLU A 95 -8.45 1.07 21.74
N GLU A 96 -9.77 1.01 21.91
CA GLU A 96 -10.44 1.49 23.13
C GLU A 96 -10.05 0.67 24.37
N ARG A 97 -9.92 -0.66 24.22
CA ARG A 97 -9.41 -1.53 25.28
C ARG A 97 -7.96 -1.19 25.64
N ALA A 98 -7.09 -1.05 24.65
CA ALA A 98 -5.69 -0.69 24.89
C ALA A 98 -5.56 0.68 25.59
N ARG A 99 -6.44 1.63 25.24
CA ARG A 99 -6.48 2.95 25.88
C ARG A 99 -6.99 2.89 27.31
N GLN A 100 -7.99 2.04 27.60
CA GLN A 100 -8.43 1.79 28.98
C GLN A 100 -7.35 1.10 29.81
N GLU A 101 -6.63 0.13 29.24
CA GLU A 101 -5.50 -0.53 29.90
C GLU A 101 -4.35 0.45 30.19
N GLN A 102 -4.05 1.37 29.27
CA GLN A 102 -3.08 2.44 29.52
C GLN A 102 -3.55 3.47 30.56
N ALA A 103 -4.85 3.78 30.60
CA ALA A 103 -5.41 4.69 31.59
C ALA A 103 -5.56 4.06 32.99
N ALA A 104 -5.74 2.73 33.04
CA ALA A 104 -5.82 1.94 34.27
C ALA A 104 -4.44 1.51 34.78
N GLN A 105 -3.39 1.60 33.96
CA GLN A 105 -2.03 1.50 34.45
C GLN A 105 -1.77 2.68 35.39
N PRO A 106 -1.48 2.42 36.69
CA PRO A 106 -1.00 3.49 37.55
C PRO A 106 0.25 4.08 36.89
N PRO A 107 0.50 5.41 36.99
CA PRO A 107 1.79 5.94 36.60
C PRO A 107 2.82 5.09 37.33
N VAL A 108 3.64 4.35 36.58
CA VAL A 108 4.81 3.68 37.13
C VAL A 108 5.63 4.80 37.72
N ALA A 109 5.44 5.03 39.03
CA ALA A 109 6.33 5.84 39.81
C ALA A 109 7.66 5.13 39.65
N THR A 110 8.52 5.69 38.80
CA THR A 110 9.95 5.45 38.86
C THR A 110 10.38 5.86 40.25
N THR A 111 10.20 4.97 41.22
CA THR A 111 10.85 5.03 42.52
C THR A 111 12.33 4.82 42.23
N PRO A 112 13.19 5.83 42.46
CA PRO A 112 14.61 5.68 42.28
C PRO A 112 15.19 4.95 43.50
N ASP A 113 14.71 3.74 43.84
CA ASP A 113 15.34 2.98 44.94
C ASP A 113 14.94 1.49 45.05
N TYR A 114 14.80 0.78 43.94
CA TYR A 114 14.77 -0.69 44.01
C TYR A 114 15.54 -1.29 42.85
N MET A 115 16.86 -1.41 43.02
CA MET A 115 17.60 -2.43 42.30
C MET A 115 17.26 -3.79 42.94
N PRO A 116 16.62 -4.73 42.22
CA PRO A 116 16.56 -6.09 42.71
C PRO A 116 18.00 -6.59 42.87
N ALA A 117 18.32 -7.13 44.04
CA ALA A 117 19.62 -7.72 44.31
C ALA A 117 19.93 -8.75 43.20
N GLN A 118 20.99 -8.47 42.44
CA GLN A 118 21.47 -9.39 41.42
C GLN A 118 21.74 -10.74 42.11
N PRO A 119 21.12 -11.86 41.68
CA PRO A 119 21.61 -13.17 42.06
C PRO A 119 23.09 -13.24 41.64
N PRO A 120 24.00 -13.82 42.45
CA PRO A 120 25.43 -13.80 42.20
C PRO A 120 25.72 -14.23 40.76
N GLU A 121 26.09 -13.25 39.96
CA GLU A 121 26.32 -13.33 38.53
C GLU A 121 27.58 -14.18 38.35
N ALA A 122 27.36 -15.44 37.98
CA ALA A 122 28.41 -16.28 37.43
C ALA A 122 29.05 -15.50 36.26
N ALA A 123 30.35 -15.21 36.41
CA ALA A 123 31.28 -14.60 35.48
C ALA A 123 30.69 -14.03 34.17
N PRO A 124 30.82 -12.71 33.90
CA PRO A 124 30.17 -12.06 32.78
C PRO A 124 30.62 -12.67 31.45
N ALA A 125 29.69 -13.37 30.79
CA ALA A 125 29.76 -13.54 29.35
C ALA A 125 29.57 -12.15 28.74
N LYS A 126 30.70 -11.56 28.33
CA LYS A 126 30.84 -10.30 27.59
C LYS A 126 29.54 -9.85 26.92
N VAL A 127 28.89 -8.87 27.53
CA VAL A 127 27.90 -8.03 26.86
C VAL A 127 28.68 -7.24 25.80
N GLU A 128 28.64 -7.74 24.57
CA GLU A 128 29.23 -7.09 23.40
C GLU A 128 28.40 -5.84 23.10
N SER A 129 28.88 -4.71 23.65
CA SER A 129 28.28 -3.38 23.50
C SER A 129 27.97 -3.08 22.04
N ASP A 130 26.71 -2.75 21.78
CA ASP A 130 26.17 -2.30 20.50
C ASP A 130 26.57 -0.85 20.17
N GLU A 131 27.82 -0.49 20.43
CA GLU A 131 28.41 0.76 19.95
C GLU A 131 29.28 0.44 18.74
N LEU A 132 28.73 0.79 17.57
CA LEU A 132 29.45 0.71 16.31
C LEU A 132 30.71 1.60 16.39
N PRO A 133 31.91 1.07 16.05
CA PRO A 133 33.10 1.89 15.96
C PRO A 133 32.89 2.99 14.91
N PRO A 134 33.48 4.19 15.10
CA PRO A 134 33.31 5.30 14.17
C PRO A 134 33.75 4.87 12.76
N GLY A 135 32.81 4.93 11.81
CA GLY A 135 33.03 4.57 10.40
C GLY A 135 32.27 3.33 9.90
N ARG A 136 31.60 2.55 10.76
CA ARG A 136 30.74 1.44 10.32
C ARG A 136 29.27 1.87 10.23
N THR A 137 28.71 1.76 9.03
CA THR A 137 27.28 2.03 8.79
C THR A 137 26.42 0.84 9.23
N ARG A 138 25.15 1.08 9.59
CA ARG A 138 24.19 -0.01 9.88
C ARG A 138 24.11 -1.04 8.74
N SER A 139 24.29 -0.62 7.49
CA SER A 139 24.29 -1.49 6.32
C SER A 139 25.45 -2.49 6.30
N GLN A 140 26.62 -2.13 6.85
CA GLN A 140 27.74 -3.08 7.01
C GLN A 140 27.44 -4.13 8.08
N LYS A 141 26.82 -3.75 9.20
CA LYS A 141 26.41 -4.71 10.24
C LYS A 141 25.43 -5.76 9.70
N ILE A 142 24.48 -5.33 8.86
CA ILE A 142 23.52 -6.25 8.22
C ILE A 142 24.25 -7.24 7.30
N ARG A 143 25.23 -6.77 6.52
CA ARG A 143 26.05 -7.61 5.65
C ARG A 143 26.88 -8.62 6.44
N ASP A 144 27.59 -8.15 7.47
CA ASP A 144 28.44 -8.99 8.32
C ASP A 144 27.60 -10.06 9.04
N ASN A 145 26.37 -9.72 9.49
CA ASN A 145 25.46 -10.71 10.09
C ASN A 145 24.97 -11.76 9.09
N MET A 146 24.69 -11.38 7.84
CA MET A 146 24.28 -12.35 6.80
C MET A 146 25.43 -13.30 6.45
N GLU A 147 26.66 -12.79 6.30
CA GLU A 147 27.84 -13.60 6.02
C GLU A 147 28.15 -14.57 7.17
N ARG A 148 28.02 -14.11 8.43
CA ARG A 148 28.23 -14.97 9.60
C ARG A 148 27.23 -16.12 9.66
N ARG A 149 25.92 -15.84 9.43
CA ARG A 149 24.90 -16.90 9.42
C ARG A 149 25.12 -17.91 8.29
N LYS A 150 25.55 -17.44 7.12
CA LYS A 150 25.86 -18.32 5.99
C LYS A 150 27.04 -19.25 6.29
N ALA A 151 28.10 -18.74 6.93
CA ALA A 151 29.24 -19.55 7.35
C ALA A 151 28.87 -20.58 8.44
N GLU A 152 27.97 -20.22 9.36
CA GLU A 152 27.44 -21.15 10.37
C GLU A 152 26.61 -22.28 9.73
N GLU A 153 25.79 -21.96 8.73
CA GLU A 153 25.00 -22.94 7.96
C GLU A 153 25.88 -23.91 7.17
N GLU A 154 26.92 -23.40 6.49
CA GLU A 154 27.88 -24.23 5.75
C GLU A 154 28.66 -25.17 6.68
N LYS A 155 29.05 -24.67 7.87
CA LYS A 155 29.73 -25.47 8.89
C LYS A 155 28.81 -26.54 9.49
N ALA A 156 27.53 -26.21 9.70
CA ALA A 156 26.53 -27.17 10.16
C ALA A 156 26.31 -28.29 9.12
N GLN A 157 26.23 -27.96 7.84
CA GLN A 157 26.09 -28.94 6.75
C GLN A 157 27.30 -29.86 6.61
N GLN A 158 28.53 -29.36 6.80
CA GLN A 158 29.71 -30.23 6.82
C GLN A 158 29.73 -31.18 8.02
N SER A 159 29.30 -30.72 9.19
CA SER A 159 29.28 -31.55 10.41
C SER A 159 28.23 -32.67 10.39
N GLY A 160 27.15 -32.50 9.63
CA GLY A 160 26.10 -33.51 9.46
C GLY A 160 26.41 -34.64 8.47
N SER A 161 27.56 -34.60 7.79
CA SER A 161 27.95 -35.58 6.76
C SER A 161 28.93 -36.67 7.24
N GLN A 162 29.30 -36.66 8.54
CA GLN A 162 30.22 -37.63 9.15
C GLN A 162 29.57 -38.59 10.15
N GLN A 163 28.24 -38.77 10.12
CA GLN A 163 27.55 -39.82 10.88
C GLN A 163 26.96 -40.90 9.96
#